data_AF-A0A7J5VMD1-F1
#
_entry.id   AF-A0A7J5VMD1-F1
#
_cell.length_a   1.000
_cell.length_b   1.000
_cell.length_c   1.000
_cell.angle_alpha   90.00
_cell.angle_beta   90.00
_cell.angle_gamma   90.00
#
_symmetry.space_group_name_H-M   'P 1'
#
loop_
_entity.id
_entity.type
_entity.pdbx_description
1 polymer ?
#
loop_
_entity_poly.entity_id
_entity_poly.type
_entity_poly.pdbx_seq_one_letter_code
_entity_poly.pdbx_strand_id
1 'polypeptide(L)'
;MKSLSKIFFLVVVISSGYFAQNPNQKTYCNPMDINYRYNWEQINDKISYRSGADPVIVNHKGEYFLFVTISGGYWHSKDLLNWKYVEPSKWPMEDICAPAALSVRDTLYLFQSTFQQRPIFFSTEPEKGKLKFFNRWLPLLPDTIGPWDPAIFHDDDTDRWFMYWGSSNVYPIYGSELDHNNLQRRD
;
A
#
# COMPACT_ATOMS: atom_id res chain seq x y z
N MET A 1 41.50 -26.63 -33.50
CA MET A 1 40.07 -26.95 -33.78
C MET A 1 39.31 -27.57 -32.59
N LYS A 2 39.93 -28.33 -31.67
CA LYS A 2 39.21 -28.94 -30.52
C LYS A 2 38.81 -27.96 -29.39
N SER A 3 39.42 -26.77 -29.27
CA SER A 3 39.05 -25.79 -28.23
C SER A 3 37.90 -24.86 -28.62
N LEU A 4 37.71 -24.57 -29.93
CA LEU A 4 36.58 -23.75 -30.39
C LEU A 4 35.23 -24.46 -30.17
N SER A 5 35.19 -25.78 -30.32
CA SER A 5 33.97 -26.57 -30.07
C SER A 5 33.54 -26.54 -28.59
N LYS A 6 34.49 -26.47 -27.65
CA LYS A 6 34.19 -26.36 -26.21
C LYS A 6 33.66 -24.98 -25.80
N ILE A 7 34.14 -23.92 -26.45
CA ILE A 7 33.65 -22.54 -26.23
C ILE A 7 32.23 -22.38 -26.77
N PHE A 8 31.93 -22.95 -27.93
CA PHE A 8 30.59 -22.90 -28.52
C PHE A 8 29.55 -23.64 -27.67
N PHE A 9 29.92 -24.77 -27.07
CA PHE A 9 29.04 -25.53 -26.16
C PHE A 9 28.75 -24.77 -24.85
N LEU A 10 29.71 -23.99 -24.34
CA LEU A 10 29.54 -23.21 -23.12
C LEU A 10 28.57 -22.03 -23.31
N VAL A 11 28.56 -21.39 -24.50
CA VAL A 11 27.67 -20.27 -24.83
C VAL A 11 26.20 -20.72 -25.00
N VAL A 12 25.97 -21.93 -25.48
CA VAL A 12 24.61 -22.48 -25.68
C VAL A 12 23.97 -22.91 -24.34
N VAL A 13 24.76 -23.36 -23.37
CA VAL A 13 24.25 -23.72 -22.03
C VAL A 13 23.93 -22.47 -21.18
N ILE A 14 24.60 -21.34 -21.41
CA ILE A 14 24.31 -20.08 -20.68
C ILE A 14 23.06 -19.38 -21.22
N SER A 15 22.68 -19.62 -22.48
CA SER A 15 21.52 -18.99 -23.13
C SER A 15 20.19 -19.73 -22.93
N SER A 16 20.20 -20.92 -22.33
CA SER A 16 18.99 -21.75 -22.12
C SER A 16 18.30 -21.56 -20.75
N GLY A 17 18.79 -20.62 -19.92
CA GLY A 17 18.39 -20.49 -18.52
C GLY A 17 17.28 -19.49 -18.14
N TYR A 18 16.57 -18.83 -19.08
CA TYR A 18 15.72 -17.67 -18.73
C TYR A 18 14.23 -17.75 -19.12
N PHE A 19 13.68 -18.93 -19.44
CA PHE A 19 12.24 -19.06 -19.77
C PHE A 19 11.45 -19.80 -18.69
N ALA A 20 11.57 -19.38 -17.43
CA ALA A 20 10.74 -19.90 -16.34
C ALA A 20 9.43 -19.10 -16.14
N GLN A 21 9.26 -17.94 -16.80
CA GLN A 21 8.03 -17.16 -16.68
C GLN A 21 7.08 -17.52 -17.81
N ASN A 22 5.96 -18.17 -17.46
CA ASN A 22 4.88 -18.45 -18.39
C ASN A 22 4.19 -17.12 -18.75
N PRO A 23 4.25 -16.64 -20.00
CA PRO A 23 3.68 -15.35 -20.40
C PRO A 23 2.15 -15.31 -20.26
N ASN A 24 1.51 -16.46 -20.05
CA ASN A 24 0.07 -16.60 -19.81
C ASN A 24 -0.26 -16.94 -18.36
N GLN A 25 0.66 -16.75 -17.41
CA GLN A 25 0.36 -16.89 -15.99
C GLN A 25 -0.73 -15.88 -15.61
N LYS A 26 -1.87 -16.36 -15.11
CA LYS A 26 -3.01 -15.54 -14.67
C LYS A 26 -3.19 -15.49 -13.15
N THR A 27 -2.47 -16.35 -12.46
CA THR A 27 -2.56 -16.57 -11.02
C THR A 27 -1.16 -16.78 -10.48
N TYR A 28 -0.90 -16.34 -9.25
CA TYR A 28 0.34 -16.63 -8.55
C TYR A 28 0.04 -17.38 -7.25
N CYS A 29 1.01 -18.17 -6.80
CA CYS A 29 1.04 -18.68 -5.43
C CYS A 29 2.10 -17.90 -4.66
N ASN A 30 1.83 -17.63 -3.38
CA ASN A 30 2.77 -16.94 -2.51
C ASN A 30 4.16 -17.62 -2.48
N PRO A 31 5.24 -16.84 -2.29
CA PRO A 31 5.24 -15.40 -2.03
C PRO A 31 5.05 -14.55 -3.30
N MET A 32 4.34 -13.43 -3.14
CA MET A 32 4.20 -12.40 -4.17
C MET A 32 5.57 -11.75 -4.46
N ASP A 33 5.92 -11.61 -5.74
CA ASP A 33 7.20 -11.04 -6.18
C ASP A 33 7.17 -9.51 -6.16
N ILE A 34 7.32 -8.95 -4.95
CA ILE A 34 7.49 -7.52 -4.72
C ILE A 34 8.82 -7.25 -4.03
N ASN A 35 9.39 -6.08 -4.30
CA ASN A 35 10.60 -5.60 -3.66
C ASN A 35 10.30 -5.10 -2.24
N TYR A 36 10.09 -6.03 -1.29
CA TYR A 36 9.97 -5.72 0.15
C TYR A 36 11.06 -4.72 0.56
N ARG A 37 10.63 -3.67 1.26
CA ARG A 37 11.47 -2.52 1.58
C ARG A 37 12.09 -2.72 2.97
N TYR A 38 13.27 -2.17 3.19
CA TYR A 38 13.89 -2.20 4.52
C TYR A 38 13.24 -1.15 5.41
N ASN A 39 12.98 -1.51 6.67
CA ASN A 39 12.61 -0.52 7.68
C ASN A 39 13.79 0.46 7.84
N TRP A 40 13.52 1.74 7.66
CA TRP A 40 14.52 2.80 7.76
C TRP A 40 14.44 3.57 9.08
N GLU A 41 13.34 3.44 9.83
CA GLU A 41 13.09 4.15 11.09
C GLU A 41 14.14 3.81 12.16
N GLN A 42 14.66 2.58 12.15
CA GLN A 42 15.63 2.08 13.14
C GLN A 42 17.08 2.11 12.66
N ILE A 43 17.39 2.95 11.65
CA ILE A 43 18.74 3.04 11.09
C ILE A 43 19.79 3.49 12.12
N ASN A 44 19.41 4.38 13.03
CA ASN A 44 20.29 4.90 14.09
C ASN A 44 20.63 3.83 15.14
N ASP A 45 19.74 2.86 15.33
CA ASP A 45 19.93 1.70 16.22
C ASP A 45 20.73 0.58 15.54
N LYS A 46 21.08 0.75 14.26
CA LYS A 46 21.78 -0.25 13.42
C LYS A 46 21.01 -1.56 13.30
N ILE A 47 19.68 -1.49 13.36
CA ILE A 47 18.78 -2.62 13.16
C ILE A 47 18.35 -2.65 11.68
N SER A 48 18.37 -3.82 11.06
CA SER A 48 18.00 -4.00 9.65
C SER A 48 17.11 -5.22 9.46
N TYR A 49 15.91 -4.98 8.95
CA TYR A 49 14.96 -6.00 8.52
C TYR A 49 14.05 -5.43 7.43
N ARG A 50 13.38 -6.32 6.69
CA ARG A 50 12.37 -5.94 5.71
C ARG A 50 11.02 -5.75 6.40
N SER A 51 10.32 -4.66 6.08
CA SER A 51 8.93 -4.46 6.47
C SER A 51 7.99 -5.02 5.41
N GLY A 52 6.78 -5.40 5.81
CA GLY A 52 5.85 -6.10 4.94
C GLY A 52 4.55 -6.56 5.60
N ALA A 53 3.94 -5.75 6.46
CA ALA A 53 2.72 -6.08 7.18
C ALA A 53 1.50 -5.31 6.63
N ASP A 54 0.31 -5.78 7.01
CA ASP A 54 -0.98 -5.10 6.84
C ASP A 54 -1.25 -4.62 5.39
N PRO A 55 -1.15 -5.50 4.38
CA PRO A 55 -1.34 -5.09 3.00
C PRO A 55 -2.81 -4.72 2.74
N VAL A 56 -3.01 -3.62 2.02
CA VAL A 56 -4.30 -3.27 1.40
C VAL A 56 -4.12 -3.15 -0.11
N ILE A 57 -4.97 -3.84 -0.87
CA ILE A 57 -5.05 -3.73 -2.32
C ILE A 57 -6.38 -3.05 -2.67
N VAL A 58 -6.30 -1.98 -3.46
CA VAL A 58 -7.49 -1.30 -4.00
C VAL A 58 -7.49 -1.39 -5.53
N ASN A 59 -8.65 -1.71 -6.10
CA ASN A 59 -8.89 -1.53 -7.52
C ASN A 59 -9.33 -0.07 -7.74
N HIS A 60 -8.54 0.70 -8.48
CA HIS A 60 -8.84 2.06 -8.86
C HIS A 60 -8.84 2.16 -10.40
N LYS A 61 -10.02 2.38 -10.98
CA LYS A 61 -10.22 2.51 -12.43
C LYS A 61 -9.70 1.30 -13.25
N GLY A 62 -9.81 0.09 -12.69
CA GLY A 62 -9.37 -1.14 -13.34
C GLY A 62 -7.90 -1.49 -13.14
N GLU A 63 -7.13 -0.67 -12.43
CA GLU A 63 -5.74 -0.92 -12.05
C GLU A 63 -5.63 -1.10 -10.52
N TYR A 64 -4.58 -1.77 -10.05
CA TYR A 64 -4.45 -2.22 -8.67
C TYR A 64 -3.33 -1.50 -7.94
N PHE A 65 -3.61 -1.00 -6.75
CA PHE A 65 -2.65 -0.31 -5.89
C PHE A 65 -2.51 -1.06 -4.58
N LEU A 66 -1.29 -1.47 -4.24
CA LEU A 66 -0.93 -2.20 -3.03
C LEU A 66 -0.17 -1.27 -2.10
N PHE A 67 -0.71 -1.03 -0.91
CA PHE A 67 -0.06 -0.29 0.17
C PHE A 67 0.29 -1.27 1.28
N VAL A 68 1.47 -1.09 1.88
CA VAL A 68 2.02 -2.02 2.89
C VAL A 68 2.72 -1.20 3.96
N THR A 69 2.63 -1.63 5.21
CA THR A 69 3.27 -1.00 6.37
C THR A 69 4.76 -0.74 6.11
N ILE A 70 5.18 0.51 6.37
CA ILE A 70 6.57 1.01 6.38
C ILE A 70 7.32 0.63 5.09
N SER A 71 6.82 1.13 3.96
CA SER A 71 7.37 0.83 2.64
C SER A 71 7.93 2.07 1.91
N GLY A 72 7.69 3.28 2.43
CA GLY A 72 8.11 4.54 1.80
C GLY A 72 7.36 4.88 0.50
N GLY A 73 6.27 4.18 0.22
CA GLY A 73 5.53 4.24 -1.05
C GLY A 73 4.58 3.06 -1.19
N TYR A 74 4.23 2.74 -2.44
CA TYR A 74 3.26 1.68 -2.76
C TYR A 74 3.57 1.03 -4.10
N TRP A 75 2.86 -0.03 -4.44
CA TRP A 75 3.01 -0.71 -5.72
C TRP A 75 1.76 -0.53 -6.57
N HIS A 76 1.98 -0.45 -7.87
CA HIS A 76 0.93 -0.38 -8.88
C HIS A 76 1.06 -1.59 -9.82
N SER A 77 -0.05 -2.26 -10.11
CA SER A 77 -0.15 -3.35 -11.06
C SER A 77 -1.39 -3.22 -11.93
N LYS A 78 -1.33 -3.74 -13.16
CA LYS A 78 -2.49 -3.86 -14.05
C LYS A 78 -3.12 -5.26 -14.05
N ASP A 79 -2.44 -6.24 -13.45
CA ASP A 79 -2.76 -7.66 -13.59
C ASP A 79 -2.60 -8.47 -12.28
N LEU A 80 -2.30 -7.80 -11.15
CA LEU A 80 -1.98 -8.40 -9.85
C LEU A 80 -0.72 -9.30 -9.83
N LEU A 81 0.01 -9.36 -10.94
CA LEU A 81 1.20 -10.20 -11.11
C LEU A 81 2.45 -9.36 -11.19
N ASN A 82 2.43 -8.35 -12.08
CA ASN A 82 3.54 -7.47 -12.34
C ASN A 82 3.33 -6.18 -11.55
N TRP A 83 4.14 -5.99 -10.51
CA TRP A 83 4.06 -4.86 -9.61
C TRP A 83 5.21 -3.88 -9.86
N LYS A 84 4.89 -2.61 -10.03
CA LYS A 84 5.86 -1.52 -10.12
C LYS A 84 5.78 -0.67 -8.86
N TYR A 85 6.91 -0.50 -8.19
CA TYR A 85 7.01 0.44 -7.07
C TYR A 85 6.79 1.88 -7.54
N VAL A 86 5.99 2.64 -6.79
CA VAL A 86 5.65 4.03 -7.00
C VAL A 86 6.18 4.83 -5.83
N GLU A 87 7.11 5.74 -6.13
CA GLU A 87 7.59 6.72 -5.17
C GLU A 87 6.62 7.91 -5.13
N PRO A 88 6.03 8.20 -3.96
CA PRO A 88 5.02 9.23 -3.85
C PRO A 88 5.67 10.62 -3.72
N SER A 89 5.06 11.61 -4.36
CA SER A 89 5.47 13.02 -4.26
C SER A 89 5.27 13.65 -2.87
N LYS A 90 4.52 12.98 -2.00
CA LYS A 90 4.35 13.30 -0.57
C LYS A 90 4.20 12.00 0.19
N TRP A 91 4.82 11.93 1.35
CA TRP A 91 4.71 10.81 2.26
C TRP A 91 4.91 11.33 3.68
N PRO A 92 4.24 10.77 4.70
CA PRO A 92 4.54 11.11 6.09
C PRO A 92 6.01 10.81 6.40
N MET A 93 6.62 11.62 7.26
CA MET A 93 8.02 11.45 7.62
C MET A 93 8.24 10.16 8.38
N GLU A 94 7.27 9.74 9.19
CA GLU A 94 7.23 8.50 9.96
C GLU A 94 6.83 7.25 9.16
N ASP A 95 6.66 7.36 7.83
CA ASP A 95 6.07 6.33 6.98
C ASP A 95 4.59 6.02 7.35
N ILE A 96 3.98 5.07 6.66
CA ILE A 96 2.59 4.65 6.90
C ILE A 96 2.57 3.27 7.57
N CYS A 97 1.90 3.18 8.71
CA CYS A 97 1.60 1.92 9.38
C CYS A 97 0.12 1.54 9.19
N ALA A 98 -0.14 0.26 8.91
CA ALA A 98 -1.46 -0.33 8.68
C ALA A 98 -2.37 0.57 7.82
N PRO A 99 -2.04 0.71 6.52
CA PRO A 99 -2.76 1.58 5.61
C PRO A 99 -4.21 1.13 5.38
N ALA A 100 -5.12 2.09 5.28
CA ALA A 100 -6.42 1.90 4.67
C ALA A 100 -6.49 2.70 3.37
N ALA A 101 -6.97 2.08 2.29
CA ALA A 101 -7.12 2.74 1.00
C ALA A 101 -8.52 2.50 0.43
N LEU A 102 -9.06 3.53 -0.23
CA LEU A 102 -10.39 3.45 -0.84
C LEU A 102 -10.39 4.20 -2.17
N SER A 103 -11.03 3.61 -3.18
CA SER A 103 -11.25 4.22 -4.49
C SER A 103 -12.70 4.63 -4.61
N VAL A 104 -12.97 5.92 -4.76
CA VAL A 104 -14.31 6.45 -5.01
C VAL A 104 -14.26 7.34 -6.24
N ARG A 105 -15.07 7.02 -7.24
CA ARG A 105 -15.13 7.74 -8.52
C ARG A 105 -13.74 7.86 -9.16
N ASP A 106 -13.20 9.07 -9.24
CA ASP A 106 -11.91 9.37 -9.85
C ASP A 106 -10.75 9.51 -8.85
N THR A 107 -11.02 9.32 -7.56
CA THR A 107 -10.10 9.64 -6.47
C THR A 107 -9.77 8.40 -5.63
N LEU A 108 -8.47 8.22 -5.36
CA LEU A 108 -7.93 7.27 -4.39
C LEU A 108 -7.63 8.01 -3.09
N TYR A 109 -8.14 7.51 -1.97
CA TYR A 109 -7.89 8.01 -0.63
C TYR A 109 -6.98 7.05 0.13
N LEU A 110 -6.10 7.58 0.97
CA LEU A 110 -5.12 6.84 1.76
C LEU A 110 -5.07 7.38 3.19
N PHE A 111 -5.27 6.47 4.12
CA PHE A 111 -5.31 6.70 5.56
C PHE A 111 -4.26 5.80 6.22
N GLN A 112 -3.82 6.20 7.40
CA GLN A 112 -2.88 5.42 8.20
C GLN A 112 -3.40 5.23 9.62
N SER A 113 -2.96 4.16 10.27
CA SER A 113 -3.24 3.90 11.67
C SER A 113 -2.67 5.00 12.55
N THR A 114 -3.47 5.48 13.50
CA THR A 114 -2.99 6.52 14.40
C THR A 114 -3.77 6.68 15.70
N PHE A 115 -3.03 7.03 16.76
CA PHE A 115 -3.56 7.63 17.99
C PHE A 115 -3.31 9.15 18.06
N GLN A 116 -2.74 9.74 17.02
CA GLN A 116 -2.35 11.15 16.94
C GLN A 116 -3.00 11.82 15.72
N GLN A 117 -2.89 13.13 15.61
CA GLN A 117 -3.33 13.82 14.40
C GLN A 117 -2.40 13.47 13.24
N ARG A 118 -2.94 12.81 12.22
CA ARG A 118 -2.23 12.48 10.98
C ARG A 118 -2.97 13.04 9.77
N PRO A 119 -2.27 13.29 8.65
CA PRO A 119 -2.91 13.68 7.40
C PRO A 119 -3.61 12.49 6.73
N ILE A 120 -4.70 12.77 6.03
CA ILE A 120 -5.28 11.91 5.00
C ILE A 120 -4.74 12.38 3.65
N PHE A 121 -4.29 11.42 2.84
CA PHE A 121 -3.89 11.70 1.47
C PHE A 121 -4.99 11.33 0.49
N PHE A 122 -5.02 12.03 -0.64
CA PHE A 122 -5.77 11.62 -1.81
C PHE A 122 -4.96 11.78 -3.09
N SER A 123 -5.38 11.10 -4.15
CA SER A 123 -4.81 11.23 -5.49
C SER A 123 -5.85 10.98 -6.58
N THR A 124 -5.77 11.77 -7.65
CA THR A 124 -6.46 11.51 -8.92
C THR A 124 -5.53 10.90 -9.99
N GLU A 125 -4.24 10.78 -9.67
CA GLU A 125 -3.16 10.25 -10.52
C GLU A 125 -2.20 9.36 -9.69
N PRO A 126 -2.71 8.32 -8.99
CA PRO A 126 -1.91 7.49 -8.09
C PRO A 126 -0.80 6.73 -8.82
N GLU A 127 -0.97 6.40 -10.10
CA GLU A 127 0.05 5.75 -10.93
C GLU A 127 1.32 6.61 -11.13
N LYS A 128 1.19 7.93 -10.94
CA LYS A 128 2.30 8.91 -11.00
C LYS A 128 2.82 9.31 -9.62
N GLY A 129 2.36 8.67 -8.54
CA GLY A 129 2.77 9.00 -7.18
C GLY A 129 2.23 10.35 -6.68
N LYS A 130 1.23 10.95 -7.32
CA LYS A 130 0.80 12.33 -7.01
C LYS A 130 -0.18 12.40 -5.85
N LEU A 131 0.33 12.31 -4.63
CA LEU A 131 -0.45 12.51 -3.40
C LEU A 131 -0.62 13.99 -3.05
N LYS A 132 -1.82 14.33 -2.59
CA LYS A 132 -2.23 15.64 -2.04
C LYS A 132 -2.85 15.43 -0.66
N PHE A 133 -2.80 16.45 0.18
CA PHE A 133 -3.51 16.44 1.46
C PHE A 133 -4.99 16.60 1.20
N PHE A 134 -5.79 15.64 1.66
CA PHE A 134 -7.24 15.83 1.75
C PHE A 134 -7.53 16.75 2.94
N ASN A 135 -6.97 16.39 4.09
CA ASN A 135 -6.82 17.24 5.25
C ASN A 135 -5.34 17.27 5.67
N ARG A 136 -4.92 18.34 6.34
CA ARG A 136 -3.56 18.41 6.91
C ARG A 136 -3.47 17.69 8.25
N TRP A 137 -4.57 17.70 8.99
CA TRP A 137 -4.68 17.12 10.32
C TRP A 137 -6.08 16.53 10.51
N LEU A 138 -6.15 15.29 10.98
CA LEU A 138 -7.35 14.75 11.61
C LEU A 138 -7.70 15.56 12.89
N PRO A 139 -8.97 15.59 13.31
CA PRO A 139 -9.34 16.18 14.59
C PRO A 139 -8.63 15.45 15.75
N LEU A 140 -8.38 16.17 16.84
CA LEU A 140 -7.88 15.57 18.07
C LEU A 140 -8.92 14.60 18.61
N LEU A 141 -8.65 13.31 18.45
CA LEU A 141 -9.37 12.26 19.16
C LEU A 141 -8.69 12.05 20.51
N PRO A 142 -9.43 11.64 21.56
CA PRO A 142 -8.80 11.17 22.79
C PRO A 142 -7.80 10.07 22.44
N ASP A 143 -6.61 10.11 23.05
CA ASP A 143 -5.48 9.21 22.74
C ASP A 143 -5.84 7.71 22.85
N THR A 144 -6.94 7.37 23.53
CA THR A 144 -7.44 6.01 23.73
C THR A 144 -8.42 5.52 22.65
N ILE A 145 -8.85 6.37 21.72
CA ILE A 145 -9.93 6.07 20.76
C ILE A 145 -9.51 6.36 19.30
N GLY A 146 -8.24 6.72 19.05
CA GLY A 146 -7.74 6.96 17.69
C GLY A 146 -7.92 5.77 16.75
N PRO A 147 -8.07 6.00 15.43
CA PRO A 147 -8.34 4.97 14.43
C PRO A 147 -7.09 4.13 14.14
N TRP A 148 -6.79 3.21 15.06
CA TRP A 148 -5.75 2.20 14.88
C TRP A 148 -6.29 1.00 14.08
N ASP A 149 -5.52 0.56 13.09
CA ASP A 149 -5.92 -0.42 12.05
C ASP A 149 -7.25 -0.05 11.37
N PRO A 150 -7.32 1.11 10.68
CA PRO A 150 -8.57 1.56 10.10
C PRO A 150 -8.98 0.75 8.87
N ALA A 151 -10.28 0.71 8.62
CA ALA A 151 -10.90 0.32 7.36
C ALA A 151 -11.94 1.39 6.98
N ILE A 152 -11.96 1.78 5.71
CA ILE A 152 -12.86 2.82 5.20
C ILE A 152 -13.84 2.21 4.21
N PHE A 153 -15.09 2.60 4.33
CA PHE A 153 -16.18 2.17 3.47
C PHE A 153 -16.96 3.37 2.96
N HIS A 154 -17.30 3.35 1.68
CA HIS A 154 -18.21 4.31 1.05
C HIS A 154 -19.38 3.53 0.47
N ASP A 155 -20.58 3.97 0.81
CA ASP A 155 -21.84 3.45 0.29
C ASP A 155 -22.24 4.25 -0.95
N ASP A 156 -22.10 3.64 -2.13
CA ASP A 156 -22.38 4.29 -3.41
C ASP A 156 -23.84 4.71 -3.59
N ASP A 157 -24.79 4.02 -2.92
CA ASP A 157 -26.23 4.30 -3.05
C ASP A 157 -26.65 5.52 -2.23
N THR A 158 -26.02 5.72 -1.07
CA THR A 158 -26.37 6.82 -0.14
C THR A 158 -25.33 7.93 -0.07
N ASP A 159 -24.19 7.76 -0.73
CA ASP A 159 -23.01 8.62 -0.66
C ASP A 159 -22.46 8.82 0.77
N ARG A 160 -22.71 7.85 1.66
CA ARG A 160 -22.27 7.90 3.07
C ARG A 160 -20.92 7.22 3.23
N TRP A 161 -20.12 7.78 4.13
CA TRP A 161 -18.76 7.32 4.41
C TRP A 161 -18.68 6.81 5.83
N PHE A 162 -17.92 5.73 6.03
CA PHE A 162 -17.75 5.10 7.33
C PHE A 162 -16.28 4.73 7.54
N MET A 163 -15.85 4.83 8.80
CA MET A 163 -14.58 4.28 9.26
C MET A 163 -14.85 3.28 10.35
N TYR A 164 -14.19 2.13 10.26
CA TYR A 164 -14.13 1.10 11.29
C TYR A 164 -12.70 0.97 11.74
N TRP A 165 -12.46 0.72 13.03
CA TRP A 165 -11.10 0.61 13.56
C TRP A 165 -11.08 -0.17 14.87
N GLY A 166 -9.91 -0.63 15.25
CA GLY A 166 -9.67 -1.31 16.51
C GLY A 166 -8.68 -2.45 16.35
N SER A 167 -7.69 -2.48 17.24
CA SER A 167 -6.71 -3.54 17.34
C SER A 167 -6.42 -3.81 18.81
N SER A 168 -7.25 -4.66 19.40
CA SER A 168 -7.20 -4.94 20.84
C SER A 168 -7.78 -6.31 21.15
N ASN A 169 -7.25 -6.93 22.22
CA ASN A 169 -7.81 -8.13 22.82
C ASN A 169 -8.86 -7.84 23.90
N VAL A 170 -9.07 -6.56 24.27
CA VAL A 170 -9.99 -6.15 25.35
C VAL A 170 -10.98 -5.05 24.94
N TYR A 171 -10.64 -4.24 23.94
CA TYR A 171 -11.54 -3.22 23.39
C TYR A 171 -12.26 -3.74 22.15
N PRO A 172 -13.52 -3.32 21.90
CA PRO A 172 -14.25 -3.73 20.71
C PRO A 172 -13.70 -3.04 19.45
N ILE A 173 -14.21 -3.47 18.29
CA ILE A 173 -14.13 -2.67 17.06
C ILE A 173 -15.09 -1.49 17.19
N TYR A 174 -14.62 -0.31 16.82
CA TYR A 174 -15.38 0.93 16.77
C TYR A 174 -15.80 1.24 15.33
N GLY A 175 -16.84 2.04 15.18
CA GLY A 175 -17.32 2.49 13.89
C GLY A 175 -17.94 3.88 13.99
N SER A 176 -17.73 4.70 12.97
CA SER A 176 -18.33 6.03 12.86
C SER A 176 -18.64 6.35 11.41
N GLU A 177 -19.76 7.05 11.19
CA GLU A 177 -19.97 7.77 9.94
C GLU A 177 -18.98 8.95 9.86
N LEU A 178 -18.49 9.23 8.66
CA LEU A 178 -17.63 10.35 8.34
C LEU A 178 -18.38 11.41 7.55
N ASP A 179 -18.14 12.67 7.83
CA ASP A 179 -18.47 13.79 6.94
C ASP A 179 -17.53 13.75 5.74
N HIS A 180 -18.07 13.54 4.54
CA HIS A 180 -17.27 13.38 3.31
C HIS A 180 -16.48 14.64 2.94
N ASN A 181 -16.76 15.82 3.50
CA ASN A 181 -16.07 17.06 3.17
C ASN A 181 -14.72 17.19 3.87
N ASN A 182 -14.57 16.56 5.04
CA ASN A 182 -13.40 16.68 5.90
C ASN A 182 -12.92 15.34 6.47
N LEU A 183 -13.67 14.26 6.20
CA LEU A 183 -13.51 12.89 6.68
C LEU A 183 -13.34 12.81 8.20
N GLN A 184 -14.08 13.66 8.93
CA GLN A 184 -14.22 13.65 10.38
C GLN A 184 -15.50 12.95 10.79
N ARG A 185 -15.59 12.50 12.05
CA ARG A 185 -16.83 11.93 12.60
C ARG A 185 -18.00 12.91 12.40
N ARG A 186 -19.13 12.36 11.94
CA ARG A 186 -20.41 13.08 11.92
C ARG A 186 -21.06 12.99 13.31
N ASP A 187 -21.40 14.14 13.88
CA ASP A 187 -22.06 14.26 15.19
C ASP A 187 -23.56 13.99 15.11
#